data_AF-A0A413RC48-F1
#
_entry.id   AF-A0A413RC48-F1
#
_cell.length_a   1.000
_cell.length_b   1.000
_cell.length_c   1.000
_cell.angle_alpha   90.00
_cell.angle_beta   90.00
_cell.angle_gamma   90.00
#
_symmetry.space_group_name_H-M   'P 1'
#
loop_
_entity.id
_entity.type
_entity.pdbx_description
1 polymer ?
#
loop_
_entity_poly.entity_id
_entity_poly.type
_entity_poly.pdbx_seq_one_letter_code
_entity_poly.pdbx_strand_id
1 'polypeptide(L)'
;MKLDKKLKVGILGATGMVGQRFITLLADHPWFEVTTLAASPRSAGKTYEDAVGDRWKMEAPMPESVKKMIVHNVNEVEAVASTVDFVFSAVDMTKEEIKKIEEDYAKTETPVVSNNSAHRWTPDVPMVVPEINPEHYEVIKYQKERLGTKRGFVAVKPNCSIQSYAPVLTAWKEFEPTEVVATTYQAISGAGKTFKDWPEMLGNIIPFIGGEEEKSEQEPLRLWGKIEDGVIKKATSPVITTQCIRVPVLDGHTAAVFVKFAKKPTKEQLIEAMTKFSGEPQELDLPSAPKQFIQYLEEDNRPQVQLDVNFEKGMGISVGRLREDTVYDYKFVGLSHNTLRGAAGGAVLSAELLVAKGYIEAK
;
A
#
# COMPACT_ATOMS: atom_id res chain seq x y z
N MET A 1 -1.25 20.74 6.29
CA MET A 1 0.10 21.30 6.01
C MET A 1 0.20 21.71 4.52
N LYS A 2 0.95 22.76 4.15
CA LYS A 2 1.23 23.09 2.73
C LYS A 2 2.74 23.24 2.53
N LEU A 3 3.27 22.67 1.46
CA LEU A 3 4.67 22.87 1.08
C LEU A 3 4.79 24.11 0.20
N ASP A 4 5.81 24.94 0.45
CA ASP A 4 6.11 26.13 -0.37
C ASP A 4 6.62 25.75 -1.77
N LYS A 5 7.24 24.57 -1.89
CA LYS A 5 7.72 24.00 -3.16
C LYS A 5 7.46 22.50 -3.17
N LYS A 6 7.02 21.98 -4.33
CA LYS A 6 6.85 20.54 -4.52
C LYS A 6 8.21 19.83 -4.47
N LEU A 7 8.24 18.65 -3.84
CA LEU A 7 9.39 17.76 -3.90
C LEU A 7 9.42 17.05 -5.25
N LYS A 8 10.63 16.92 -5.81
CA LYS A 8 10.92 16.20 -7.04
C LYS A 8 10.95 14.71 -6.78
N VAL A 9 10.14 13.95 -7.53
CA VAL A 9 9.95 12.52 -7.29
C VAL A 9 10.33 11.70 -8.51
N GLY A 10 11.07 10.63 -8.27
CA GLY A 10 11.34 9.58 -9.24
C GLY A 10 10.39 8.39 -9.09
N ILE A 11 10.04 7.74 -10.19
CA ILE A 11 9.27 6.48 -10.17
C ILE A 11 10.12 5.36 -10.78
N LEU A 12 10.56 4.42 -9.95
CA LEU A 12 11.26 3.21 -10.39
C LEU A 12 10.23 2.14 -10.76
N GLY A 13 10.35 1.56 -11.96
CA GLY A 13 9.33 0.66 -12.51
C GLY A 13 8.14 1.40 -13.14
N ALA A 14 8.37 2.63 -13.64
CA ALA A 14 7.33 3.53 -14.14
C ALA A 14 6.41 2.93 -15.23
N THR A 15 6.86 1.94 -15.99
CA THR A 15 6.07 1.34 -17.08
C THR A 15 5.09 0.25 -16.62
N GLY A 16 5.25 -0.28 -15.41
CA GLY A 16 4.35 -1.30 -14.84
C GLY A 16 3.03 -0.72 -14.35
N MET A 17 2.04 -1.57 -14.04
CA MET A 17 0.71 -1.12 -13.62
C MET A 17 0.74 -0.17 -12.40
N VAL A 18 1.56 -0.47 -11.39
CA VAL A 18 1.69 0.38 -10.19
C VAL A 18 2.42 1.68 -10.52
N GLY A 19 3.45 1.65 -11.38
CA GLY A 19 4.14 2.86 -11.85
C GLY A 19 3.21 3.80 -12.63
N GLN A 20 2.38 3.24 -13.52
CA GLN A 20 1.34 4.00 -14.22
C GLN A 20 0.32 4.58 -13.23
N ARG A 21 -0.03 3.85 -12.17
CA ARG A 21 -0.93 4.36 -11.13
C ARG A 21 -0.30 5.53 -10.36
N PHE A 22 0.98 5.45 -10.00
CA PHE A 22 1.70 6.59 -9.41
C PHE A 22 1.64 7.81 -10.32
N ILE A 23 1.91 7.65 -11.61
CA ILE A 23 1.84 8.75 -12.59
C ILE A 23 0.46 9.39 -12.61
N THR A 24 -0.62 8.60 -12.59
CA THR A 24 -1.98 9.16 -12.55
C THR A 24 -2.29 9.88 -11.25
N LEU A 25 -1.83 9.36 -10.11
CA LEU A 25 -2.06 9.97 -8.80
C LEU A 25 -1.23 11.24 -8.60
N LEU A 26 -0.03 11.27 -9.17
CA LEU A 26 0.92 12.36 -8.96
C LEU A 26 0.77 13.51 -9.95
N ALA A 27 -0.06 13.36 -10.99
CA ALA A 27 -0.23 14.36 -12.06
C ALA A 27 -0.54 15.77 -11.53
N ASP A 28 -1.44 15.86 -10.55
CA ASP A 28 -1.87 17.13 -9.93
C ASP A 28 -1.59 17.16 -8.42
N HIS A 29 -0.65 16.36 -7.94
CA HIS A 29 -0.40 16.23 -6.50
C HIS A 29 0.16 17.53 -5.91
N PRO A 30 -0.35 18.01 -4.76
CA PRO A 30 0.04 19.32 -4.24
C PRO A 30 1.47 19.36 -3.69
N TRP A 31 2.02 18.21 -3.28
CA TRP A 31 3.33 18.15 -2.63
C TRP A 31 4.44 17.56 -3.50
N PHE A 32 4.08 16.81 -4.54
CA PHE A 32 5.01 15.96 -5.28
C PHE A 32 4.91 16.27 -6.77
N GLU A 33 6.05 16.37 -7.43
CA GLU A 33 6.17 16.57 -8.86
C GLU A 33 7.00 15.42 -9.44
N VAL A 34 6.43 14.70 -10.40
CA VAL A 34 7.17 13.63 -11.10
C VAL A 34 8.18 14.25 -12.04
N THR A 35 9.46 14.15 -11.71
CA THR A 35 10.56 14.72 -12.51
C THR A 35 11.43 13.66 -13.16
N THR A 36 11.32 12.39 -12.75
CA THR A 36 12.13 11.31 -13.31
C THR A 36 11.36 10.00 -13.38
N LEU A 37 11.46 9.32 -14.51
CA LEU A 37 10.86 8.00 -14.73
C LEU A 37 11.98 7.02 -15.02
N ALA A 38 12.07 5.93 -14.27
CA ALA A 38 13.06 4.89 -14.48
C ALA A 38 12.37 3.53 -14.66
N ALA A 39 12.89 2.73 -15.58
CA ALA A 39 12.37 1.39 -15.87
C ALA A 39 13.50 0.46 -16.34
N SER A 40 13.13 -0.68 -16.91
CA SER A 40 14.10 -1.66 -17.44
C SER A 40 15.02 -1.06 -18.52
N PRO A 41 16.20 -1.66 -18.78
CA PRO A 41 17.09 -1.26 -19.88
C PRO A 41 16.40 -1.22 -21.25
N ARG A 42 15.36 -2.04 -21.48
CA ARG A 42 14.59 -2.06 -22.73
C ARG A 42 13.75 -0.79 -22.97
N SER A 43 13.36 -0.13 -21.88
CA SER A 43 12.57 1.10 -21.91
C SER A 43 13.45 2.35 -21.88
N ALA A 44 14.67 2.24 -21.37
CA ALA A 44 15.60 3.34 -21.25
C ALA A 44 15.88 4.02 -22.60
N GLY A 45 15.98 5.35 -22.60
CA GLY A 45 16.25 6.18 -23.78
C GLY A 45 15.05 6.48 -24.67
N LYS A 46 13.89 5.85 -24.43
CA LYS A 46 12.63 6.15 -25.13
C LYS A 46 11.86 7.25 -24.39
N THR A 47 10.97 7.94 -25.10
CA THR A 47 9.92 8.72 -24.44
C THR A 47 9.03 7.78 -23.63
N TYR A 48 8.36 8.28 -22.59
CA TYR A 48 7.47 7.46 -21.78
C TYR A 48 6.28 6.92 -22.60
N GLU A 49 5.74 7.73 -23.51
CA GLU A 49 4.65 7.30 -24.40
C GLU A 49 5.08 6.14 -25.31
N ASP A 50 6.27 6.19 -25.90
CA ASP A 50 6.80 5.11 -26.74
C ASP A 50 7.17 3.87 -25.91
N ALA A 51 7.67 4.09 -24.69
CA ALA A 51 8.05 3.00 -23.80
C ALA A 51 6.82 2.20 -23.34
N VAL A 52 5.69 2.87 -23.06
CA VAL A 52 4.46 2.22 -22.60
C VAL A 52 3.60 1.74 -23.76
N GLY A 53 3.31 2.62 -24.73
CA GLY A 53 2.46 2.33 -25.88
C GLY A 53 1.07 1.80 -25.49
N ASP A 54 0.68 0.71 -26.13
CA ASP A 54 -0.61 0.02 -25.93
C ASP A 54 -0.72 -0.73 -24.59
N ARG A 55 0.34 -0.70 -23.77
CA ARG A 55 0.39 -1.28 -22.42
C ARG A 55 -0.04 -0.29 -21.34
N TRP A 56 -0.57 0.87 -21.70
CA TRP A 56 -1.21 1.77 -20.74
C TRP A 56 -2.51 1.12 -20.23
N LYS A 57 -2.60 0.92 -18.92
CA LYS A 57 -3.68 0.14 -18.26
C LYS A 57 -4.62 1.00 -17.43
N MET A 58 -4.39 2.32 -17.35
CA MET A 58 -5.24 3.21 -16.57
C MET A 58 -6.43 3.68 -17.41
N GLU A 59 -7.59 3.83 -16.77
CA GLU A 59 -8.77 4.41 -17.41
C GLU A 59 -8.55 5.88 -17.78
N ALA A 60 -7.88 6.63 -16.91
CA ALA A 60 -7.46 7.98 -17.19
C ALA A 60 -6.38 8.01 -18.29
N PRO A 61 -6.39 9.02 -19.19
CA PRO A 61 -5.37 9.15 -20.21
C PRO A 61 -3.99 9.39 -19.56
N MET A 62 -2.93 9.00 -20.27
CA MET A 62 -1.56 9.30 -19.87
C MET A 62 -1.37 10.82 -19.73
N PRO A 63 -0.90 11.33 -18.58
CA PRO A 63 -0.72 12.77 -18.39
C PRO A 63 0.28 13.38 -19.39
N GLU A 64 -0.04 14.54 -19.95
CA GLU A 64 0.81 15.22 -20.94
C GLU A 64 2.21 15.55 -20.40
N SER A 65 2.30 15.85 -19.10
CA SER A 65 3.56 16.19 -18.42
C SER A 65 4.59 15.05 -18.46
N VAL A 66 4.15 13.80 -18.55
CA VAL A 66 5.05 12.64 -18.54
C VAL A 66 5.34 12.04 -19.91
N LYS A 67 4.46 12.23 -20.90
CA LYS A 67 4.53 11.56 -22.22
C LYS A 67 5.92 11.64 -22.86
N LYS A 68 6.48 12.85 -22.89
CA LYS A 68 7.75 13.17 -23.55
C LYS A 68 8.97 13.03 -22.64
N MET A 69 8.80 12.66 -21.37
CA MET A 69 9.93 12.41 -20.49
C MET A 69 10.72 11.22 -21.00
N ILE A 70 12.05 11.34 -21.02
CA ILE A 70 12.93 10.22 -21.37
C ILE A 70 12.99 9.27 -20.19
N VAL A 71 12.73 7.99 -20.45
CA VAL A 71 12.83 6.95 -19.43
C VAL A 71 14.29 6.65 -19.17
N HIS A 72 14.69 6.68 -17.90
CA HIS A 72 16.02 6.32 -17.44
C HIS A 72 16.11 4.80 -17.20
N ASN A 73 17.33 4.28 -17.24
CA ASN A 73 17.61 2.91 -16.81
C ASN A 73 17.62 2.87 -15.27
N VAL A 74 16.78 2.03 -14.66
CA VAL A 74 16.68 1.90 -13.20
C VAL A 74 18.00 1.53 -12.53
N ASN A 75 18.91 0.87 -13.25
CA ASN A 75 20.23 0.48 -12.76
C ASN A 75 21.26 1.62 -12.78
N GLU A 76 20.96 2.76 -13.43
CA GLU A 76 21.81 3.96 -13.42
C GLU A 76 21.50 4.81 -12.17
N VAL A 77 21.74 4.21 -11.00
CA VAL A 77 21.29 4.71 -9.69
C VAL A 77 21.67 6.18 -9.48
N GLU A 78 22.94 6.54 -9.66
CA GLU A 78 23.40 7.92 -9.40
C GLU A 78 22.79 8.95 -10.35
N ALA A 79 22.60 8.57 -11.62
CA ALA A 79 21.99 9.46 -12.60
C ALA A 79 20.54 9.77 -12.22
N VAL A 80 19.76 8.75 -11.83
CA VAL A 80 18.37 8.91 -11.38
C VAL A 80 18.29 9.60 -10.01
N ALA A 81 19.15 9.24 -9.07
CA ALA A 81 19.16 9.81 -7.72
C ALA A 81 19.48 11.31 -7.72
N SER A 82 20.35 11.77 -8.63
CA SER A 82 20.76 13.18 -8.71
C SER A 82 19.64 14.15 -9.11
N THR A 83 18.54 13.66 -9.69
CA THR A 83 17.45 14.51 -10.24
C THR A 83 16.22 14.61 -9.34
N VAL A 84 16.22 13.93 -8.20
CA VAL A 84 15.04 13.71 -7.34
C VAL A 84 15.36 13.92 -5.87
N ASP A 85 14.36 14.34 -5.11
CA ASP A 85 14.41 14.43 -3.65
C ASP A 85 14.19 13.04 -3.02
N PHE A 86 13.29 12.24 -3.58
CA PHE A 86 13.05 10.84 -3.21
C PHE A 86 12.46 10.03 -4.38
N VAL A 87 12.33 8.71 -4.22
CA VAL A 87 11.74 7.83 -5.23
C VAL A 87 10.62 6.94 -4.68
N PHE A 88 9.63 6.68 -5.52
CA PHE A 88 8.72 5.55 -5.38
C PHE A 88 9.27 4.33 -6.12
N SER A 89 9.23 3.16 -5.49
CA SER A 89 9.69 1.90 -6.11
C SER A 89 8.55 0.93 -6.36
N ALA A 90 8.42 0.49 -7.61
CA ALA A 90 7.46 -0.52 -8.06
C ALA A 90 8.06 -1.38 -9.19
N VAL A 91 9.27 -1.88 -8.96
CA VAL A 91 10.04 -2.65 -9.96
C VAL A 91 9.59 -4.11 -10.03
N ASP A 92 9.83 -4.77 -11.17
CA ASP A 92 9.55 -6.20 -11.37
C ASP A 92 10.90 -6.94 -11.55
N MET A 93 11.43 -7.46 -10.44
CA MET A 93 12.74 -8.11 -10.31
C MET A 93 12.68 -9.18 -9.20
N THR A 94 13.72 -9.98 -9.03
CA THR A 94 13.81 -10.92 -7.90
C THR A 94 13.86 -10.17 -6.56
N LYS A 95 13.48 -10.81 -5.44
CA LYS A 95 13.50 -10.15 -4.12
C LYS A 95 14.91 -9.67 -3.75
N GLU A 96 15.93 -10.42 -4.13
CA GLU A 96 17.34 -10.13 -3.89
C GLU A 96 17.78 -8.88 -4.68
N GLU A 97 17.43 -8.81 -5.96
CA GLU A 97 17.70 -7.64 -6.81
C GLU A 97 16.96 -6.40 -6.32
N ILE A 98 15.70 -6.53 -5.91
CA ILE A 98 14.91 -5.43 -5.35
C ILE A 98 15.57 -4.90 -4.09
N LYS A 99 15.97 -5.78 -3.17
CA LYS A 99 16.63 -5.35 -1.94
C LYS A 99 17.91 -4.58 -2.24
N LYS A 100 18.71 -5.13 -3.17
CA LYS A 100 19.95 -4.49 -3.58
C LYS A 100 19.70 -3.12 -4.20
N ILE A 101 18.82 -3.01 -5.19
CA ILE A 101 18.62 -1.75 -5.92
C ILE A 101 18.02 -0.68 -5.00
N GLU A 102 17.05 -1.02 -4.15
CA GLU A 102 16.45 -0.06 -3.21
C GLU A 102 17.46 0.43 -2.15
N GLU A 103 18.33 -0.44 -1.63
CA GLU A 103 19.43 -0.01 -0.76
C GLU A 103 20.50 0.80 -1.50
N ASP A 104 20.80 0.48 -2.76
CA ASP A 104 21.73 1.25 -3.58
C ASP A 104 21.20 2.69 -3.77
N TYR A 105 19.90 2.87 -4.06
CA TYR A 105 19.27 4.19 -4.08
C TYR A 105 19.32 4.88 -2.70
N ALA A 106 19.02 4.16 -1.61
CA ALA A 106 19.10 4.73 -0.27
C ALA A 106 20.52 5.24 0.05
N LYS A 107 21.56 4.52 -0.36
CA LYS A 107 22.98 4.90 -0.17
C LYS A 107 23.39 6.16 -0.93
N THR A 108 22.63 6.58 -1.94
CA THR A 108 22.80 7.89 -2.62
C THR A 108 22.16 9.05 -1.87
N GLU A 109 21.79 8.85 -0.59
CA GLU A 109 21.02 9.79 0.23
C GLU A 109 19.61 10.07 -0.31
N THR A 110 19.06 9.15 -1.11
CA THR A 110 17.72 9.25 -1.70
C THR A 110 16.74 8.35 -0.94
N PRO A 111 15.75 8.88 -0.22
CA PRO A 111 14.70 8.07 0.37
C PRO A 111 13.92 7.26 -0.69
N VAL A 112 13.58 6.02 -0.34
CA VAL A 112 12.86 5.07 -1.19
C VAL A 112 11.57 4.66 -0.49
N VAL A 113 10.43 4.96 -1.10
CA VAL A 113 9.11 4.49 -0.64
C VAL A 113 8.65 3.38 -1.58
N SER A 114 8.70 2.14 -1.12
CA SER A 114 8.56 0.96 -1.97
C SER A 114 7.22 0.24 -1.82
N ASN A 115 6.68 -0.17 -2.96
CA ASN A 115 5.52 -1.04 -3.08
C ASN A 115 5.90 -2.52 -3.10
N ASN A 116 7.17 -2.83 -3.30
CA ASN A 116 7.67 -4.19 -3.40
C ASN A 116 7.65 -4.89 -2.05
N SER A 117 7.50 -6.22 -2.07
CA SER A 117 7.43 -7.03 -0.85
C SER A 117 8.80 -7.38 -0.26
N ALA A 118 9.88 -7.10 -1.00
CA ALA A 118 11.21 -7.63 -0.71
C ALA A 118 11.74 -7.20 0.66
N HIS A 119 11.55 -5.93 1.03
CA HIS A 119 12.02 -5.40 2.30
C HIS A 119 11.04 -5.51 3.48
N ARG A 120 9.82 -6.01 3.29
CA ARG A 120 8.77 -6.07 4.35
C ARG A 120 9.20 -6.75 5.64
N TRP A 121 10.15 -7.68 5.57
CA TRP A 121 10.69 -8.42 6.70
C TRP A 121 12.15 -8.07 7.03
N THR A 122 12.70 -7.01 6.45
CA THR A 122 14.02 -6.51 6.83
C THR A 122 13.91 -5.88 8.22
N PRO A 123 14.75 -6.24 9.20
CA PRO A 123 14.52 -5.89 10.62
C PRO A 123 14.36 -4.40 10.89
N ASP A 124 15.11 -3.57 10.17
CA ASP A 124 15.18 -2.12 10.31
C ASP A 124 14.48 -1.34 9.17
N VAL A 125 13.66 -2.02 8.36
CA VAL A 125 12.81 -1.35 7.36
C VAL A 125 11.39 -1.22 7.91
N PRO A 126 10.84 0.01 8.01
CA PRO A 126 9.48 0.22 8.45
C PRO A 126 8.50 -0.32 7.40
N MET A 127 7.54 -1.14 7.86
CA MET A 127 6.39 -1.56 7.07
C MET A 127 5.14 -0.90 7.64
N VAL A 128 4.64 0.15 6.96
CA VAL A 128 3.67 1.08 7.57
C VAL A 128 2.37 1.14 6.79
N VAL A 129 1.27 1.11 7.52
CA VAL A 129 0.00 1.71 7.12
C VAL A 129 -0.11 3.00 7.93
N PRO A 130 -0.10 4.19 7.28
CA PRO A 130 0.04 5.46 7.96
C PRO A 130 -0.92 5.70 9.13
N GLU A 131 -2.15 5.20 9.05
CA GLU A 131 -3.18 5.32 10.09
C GLU A 131 -3.05 4.30 11.24
N ILE A 132 -2.25 3.24 11.07
CA ILE A 132 -2.20 2.10 12.01
C ILE A 132 -0.93 2.15 12.87
N ASN A 133 0.22 2.37 12.25
CA ASN A 133 1.52 2.20 12.90
C ASN A 133 2.59 3.23 12.45
N PRO A 134 2.29 4.55 12.48
CA PRO A 134 3.23 5.58 12.07
C PRO A 134 4.51 5.62 12.94
N GLU A 135 4.45 5.14 14.18
CA GLU A 135 5.58 5.03 15.09
C GLU A 135 6.67 4.08 14.59
N HIS A 136 6.36 3.16 13.66
CA HIS A 136 7.36 2.25 13.10
C HIS A 136 8.42 2.98 12.28
N TYR A 137 8.17 4.22 11.82
CA TYR A 137 9.19 5.03 11.15
C TYR A 137 10.39 5.36 12.04
N GLU A 138 10.27 5.27 13.37
CA GLU A 138 11.41 5.48 14.28
C GLU A 138 12.55 4.48 14.04
N VAL A 139 12.28 3.33 13.43
CA VAL A 139 13.31 2.34 13.10
C VAL A 139 14.28 2.83 12.00
N ILE A 140 13.90 3.85 11.24
CA ILE A 140 14.71 4.45 10.16
C ILE A 140 16.08 4.90 10.68
N LYS A 141 16.19 5.35 11.94
CA LYS A 141 17.48 5.77 12.50
C LYS A 141 18.52 4.63 12.52
N TYR A 142 18.10 3.42 12.90
CA TYR A 142 18.97 2.24 12.91
C TYR A 142 19.29 1.78 11.50
N GLN A 143 18.34 1.93 10.58
CA GLN A 143 18.58 1.66 9.17
C GLN A 143 19.64 2.57 8.57
N LYS A 144 19.57 3.87 8.86
CA LYS A 144 20.55 4.86 8.41
C LYS A 144 21.94 4.56 8.96
N GLU A 145 22.04 4.17 10.23
CA GLU A 145 23.29 3.69 10.83
C GLU A 145 23.87 2.47 10.09
N ARG A 146 23.03 1.46 9.79
CA ARG A 146 23.46 0.27 9.04
C ARG A 146 23.89 0.61 7.61
N LEU A 147 23.16 1.49 6.93
CA LEU A 147 23.41 1.86 5.54
C LEU A 147 24.55 2.88 5.39
N GLY A 148 24.95 3.55 6.47
CA GLY A 148 25.94 4.62 6.45
C GLY A 148 25.40 5.92 5.82
N THR A 149 24.09 6.16 5.93
CA THR A 149 23.40 7.31 5.31
C THR A 149 22.97 8.35 6.36
N LYS A 150 22.71 9.58 5.91
CA LYS A 150 22.16 10.65 6.76
C LYS A 150 20.68 10.93 6.47
N ARG A 151 20.33 10.88 5.19
CA ARG A 151 19.01 11.20 4.63
C ARG A 151 18.35 9.96 4.06
N GLY A 152 19.08 9.17 3.28
CA GLY A 152 18.51 8.04 2.54
C GLY A 152 18.10 6.86 3.43
N PHE A 153 16.98 6.24 3.08
CA PHE A 153 16.41 5.05 3.73
C PHE A 153 15.42 4.38 2.78
N VAL A 154 14.99 3.18 3.11
CA VAL A 154 13.89 2.44 2.48
C VAL A 154 12.73 2.36 3.49
N ALA A 155 11.52 2.65 3.03
CA ALA A 155 10.27 2.40 3.74
C ALA A 155 9.33 1.64 2.82
N VAL A 156 8.55 0.70 3.36
CA VAL A 156 7.65 -0.14 2.56
C VAL A 156 6.21 -0.06 3.06
N LYS A 157 5.27 -0.21 2.14
CA LYS A 157 3.88 -0.50 2.48
C LYS A 157 3.64 -2.03 2.58
N PRO A 158 2.61 -2.49 3.31
CA PRO A 158 2.30 -3.92 3.39
C PRO A 158 1.49 -4.44 2.18
N ASN A 159 1.03 -5.69 2.26
CA ASN A 159 0.22 -6.32 1.24
C ASN A 159 -1.12 -5.56 1.00
N CYS A 160 -1.61 -5.59 -0.23
CA CYS A 160 -2.90 -4.99 -0.57
C CYS A 160 -4.09 -5.79 0.00
N SER A 161 -3.99 -7.11 0.14
CA SER A 161 -5.06 -7.97 0.66
C SER A 161 -5.48 -7.58 2.07
N ILE A 162 -4.50 -7.28 2.94
CA ILE A 162 -4.76 -7.00 4.36
C ILE A 162 -5.50 -5.70 4.60
N GLN A 163 -5.50 -4.76 3.63
CA GLN A 163 -6.20 -3.48 3.76
C GLN A 163 -7.70 -3.64 3.97
N SER A 164 -8.28 -4.75 3.50
CA SER A 164 -9.71 -5.05 3.63
C SER A 164 -10.14 -5.45 5.04
N TYR A 165 -9.21 -5.76 5.97
CA TYR A 165 -9.57 -6.21 7.32
C TYR A 165 -8.63 -5.77 8.44
N ALA A 166 -7.33 -5.58 8.19
CA ALA A 166 -6.39 -5.16 9.22
C ALA A 166 -6.72 -3.77 9.82
N PRO A 167 -7.17 -2.76 9.05
CA PRO A 167 -7.65 -1.49 9.63
C PRO A 167 -8.83 -1.69 10.59
N VAL A 168 -9.79 -2.55 10.23
CA VAL A 168 -10.96 -2.85 11.05
C VAL A 168 -10.55 -3.53 12.36
N LEU A 169 -9.68 -4.54 12.29
CA LEU A 169 -9.13 -5.20 13.47
C LEU A 169 -8.30 -4.25 14.35
N THR A 170 -7.63 -3.28 13.73
CA THR A 170 -6.89 -2.23 14.46
C THR A 170 -7.84 -1.36 15.25
N ALA A 171 -8.93 -0.90 14.64
CA ALA A 171 -9.97 -0.13 15.31
C ALA A 171 -10.61 -0.89 16.49
N TRP A 172 -10.61 -2.22 16.43
CA TRP A 172 -11.18 -3.07 17.48
C TRP A 172 -10.15 -3.59 18.49
N LYS A 173 -8.90 -3.11 18.48
CA LYS A 173 -7.85 -3.57 19.41
C LYS A 173 -8.24 -3.45 20.88
N GLU A 174 -9.03 -2.43 21.24
CA GLU A 174 -9.49 -2.24 22.63
C GLU A 174 -10.33 -3.43 23.16
N PHE A 175 -11.00 -4.15 22.25
CA PHE A 175 -11.79 -5.35 22.54
C PHE A 175 -10.99 -6.65 22.50
N GLU A 176 -9.68 -6.56 22.23
CA GLU A 176 -8.74 -7.68 22.23
C GLU A 176 -9.15 -8.84 21.30
N PRO A 177 -9.05 -8.65 19.96
CA PRO A 177 -9.20 -9.75 19.02
C PRO A 177 -8.19 -10.86 19.33
N THR A 178 -8.64 -12.11 19.34
CA THR A 178 -7.81 -13.28 19.71
C THR A 178 -7.64 -14.28 18.57
N GLU A 179 -8.71 -14.54 17.81
CA GLU A 179 -8.71 -15.46 16.67
C GLU A 179 -9.40 -14.78 15.49
N VAL A 180 -8.81 -14.89 14.30
CA VAL A 180 -9.33 -14.32 13.06
C VAL A 180 -9.22 -15.34 11.93
N VAL A 181 -10.31 -15.53 11.22
CA VAL A 181 -10.32 -16.21 9.91
C VAL A 181 -10.68 -15.18 8.85
N ALA A 182 -9.87 -15.08 7.79
CA ALA A 182 -10.18 -14.23 6.65
C ALA A 182 -10.09 -14.99 5.32
N THR A 183 -11.13 -14.89 4.50
CA THR A 183 -11.09 -15.34 3.11
C THR A 183 -11.08 -14.13 2.19
N THR A 184 -10.02 -13.97 1.41
CA THR A 184 -9.88 -12.84 0.49
C THR A 184 -10.31 -13.21 -0.93
N TYR A 185 -11.05 -12.31 -1.57
CA TYR A 185 -11.47 -12.36 -2.96
C TYR A 185 -10.82 -11.18 -3.68
N GLN A 186 -9.74 -11.48 -4.38
CA GLN A 186 -8.81 -10.48 -4.87
C GLN A 186 -8.99 -10.25 -6.38
N ALA A 187 -9.15 -8.98 -6.75
CA ALA A 187 -9.15 -8.51 -8.13
C ALA A 187 -7.86 -8.85 -8.90
N ILE A 188 -7.95 -8.88 -10.24
CA ILE A 188 -6.86 -9.22 -11.16
C ILE A 188 -5.79 -8.13 -11.27
N SER A 189 -6.12 -6.87 -11.02
CA SER A 189 -5.13 -5.77 -11.02
C SER A 189 -4.07 -5.94 -9.94
N GLY A 190 -4.34 -6.70 -8.88
CA GLY A 190 -3.34 -7.07 -7.87
C GLY A 190 -2.19 -7.92 -8.43
N ALA A 191 -2.38 -8.57 -9.58
CA ALA A 191 -1.34 -9.28 -10.32
C ALA A 191 -0.74 -8.43 -11.46
N GLY A 192 -1.04 -7.13 -11.53
CA GLY A 192 -0.60 -6.26 -12.61
C GLY A 192 -1.33 -6.49 -13.95
N LYS A 193 -2.48 -7.17 -13.93
CA LYS A 193 -3.21 -7.64 -15.11
C LYS A 193 -4.59 -6.99 -15.25
N THR A 194 -5.03 -6.81 -16.48
CA THR A 194 -6.39 -6.45 -16.89
C THR A 194 -7.07 -7.66 -17.53
N PHE A 195 -8.36 -7.57 -17.86
CA PHE A 195 -9.04 -8.63 -18.61
C PHE A 195 -8.48 -8.81 -20.03
N LYS A 196 -7.86 -7.78 -20.60
CA LYS A 196 -7.11 -7.90 -21.87
C LYS A 196 -5.87 -8.78 -21.70
N ASP A 197 -5.18 -8.67 -20.55
CA ASP A 197 -3.98 -9.44 -20.25
C ASP A 197 -4.28 -10.86 -19.74
N TRP A 198 -5.50 -11.09 -19.23
CA TRP A 198 -5.89 -12.34 -18.58
C TRP A 198 -7.35 -12.72 -18.90
N PRO A 199 -7.67 -12.99 -20.18
CA PRO A 199 -9.03 -13.31 -20.60
C PRO A 199 -9.59 -14.57 -19.93
N GLU A 200 -8.73 -15.52 -19.52
CA GLU A 200 -9.10 -16.77 -18.83
C GLU A 200 -9.70 -16.56 -17.44
N MET A 201 -9.60 -15.34 -16.89
CA MET A 201 -10.31 -14.99 -15.66
C MET A 201 -11.80 -14.79 -15.90
N LEU A 202 -12.26 -14.43 -17.10
CA LEU A 202 -13.69 -14.15 -17.34
C LEU A 202 -14.56 -15.38 -17.00
N GLY A 203 -15.48 -15.19 -16.04
CA GLY A 203 -16.34 -16.27 -15.54
C GLY A 203 -15.63 -17.34 -14.70
N ASN A 204 -14.41 -17.08 -14.23
CA ASN A 204 -13.56 -18.06 -13.55
C ASN A 204 -13.06 -17.56 -12.19
N ILE A 205 -12.64 -18.49 -11.33
CA ILE A 205 -12.06 -18.26 -10.02
C ILE A 205 -10.79 -19.12 -9.90
N ILE A 206 -9.70 -18.55 -9.40
CA ILE A 206 -8.47 -19.31 -9.12
C ILE A 206 -8.27 -19.37 -7.60
N PRO A 207 -8.34 -20.56 -6.97
CA PRO A 207 -8.29 -20.72 -5.52
C PRO A 207 -6.86 -20.69 -4.97
N PHE A 208 -5.94 -19.97 -5.62
CA PHE A 208 -4.53 -19.91 -5.23
C PHE A 208 -3.87 -18.60 -5.67
N ILE A 209 -3.15 -17.98 -4.75
CA ILE A 209 -2.25 -16.86 -5.02
C ILE A 209 -0.94 -17.11 -4.26
N GLY A 210 0.16 -17.32 -4.98
CA GLY A 210 1.45 -17.72 -4.40
C GLY A 210 1.94 -16.80 -3.28
N GLY A 211 2.10 -17.37 -2.08
CA GLY A 211 2.59 -16.70 -0.88
C GLY A 211 1.67 -15.61 -0.32
N GLU A 212 0.42 -15.52 -0.77
CA GLU A 212 -0.52 -14.47 -0.32
C GLU A 212 -1.12 -14.79 1.06
N GLU A 213 -1.35 -16.07 1.36
CA GLU A 213 -1.86 -16.52 2.66
C GLU A 213 -0.86 -16.21 3.78
N GLU A 214 0.40 -16.62 3.62
CA GLU A 214 1.46 -16.31 4.60
C GLU A 214 1.59 -14.80 4.83
N LYS A 215 1.55 -13.98 3.78
CA LYS A 215 1.58 -12.52 3.93
C LYS A 215 0.35 -12.01 4.68
N SER A 216 -0.83 -12.52 4.36
CA SER A 216 -2.09 -12.11 4.99
C SER A 216 -2.13 -12.50 6.47
N GLU A 217 -1.50 -13.60 6.86
CA GLU A 217 -1.44 -14.03 8.26
C GLU A 217 -0.35 -13.29 9.05
N GLN A 218 0.81 -13.04 8.45
CA GLN A 218 1.99 -12.57 9.17
C GLN A 218 2.19 -11.05 9.12
N GLU A 219 1.83 -10.38 8.02
CA GLU A 219 2.04 -8.93 7.90
C GLU A 219 1.19 -8.09 8.89
N PRO A 220 -0.08 -8.42 9.20
CA PRO A 220 -0.84 -7.70 10.23
C PRO A 220 -0.16 -7.73 11.60
N LEU A 221 0.41 -8.88 11.98
CA LEU A 221 1.17 -9.02 13.22
C LEU A 221 2.39 -8.10 13.24
N ARG A 222 3.05 -7.90 12.11
CA ARG A 222 4.14 -6.94 12.00
C ARG A 222 3.64 -5.51 12.12
N LEU A 223 2.49 -5.14 11.52
CA LEU A 223 1.90 -3.80 11.70
C LEU A 223 1.61 -3.49 13.17
N TRP A 224 1.17 -4.48 13.94
CA TRP A 224 0.88 -4.33 15.36
C TRP A 224 2.08 -4.62 16.27
N GLY A 225 3.26 -4.84 15.68
CA GLY A 225 4.51 -5.02 16.39
C GLY A 225 4.98 -3.74 17.09
N LYS A 226 6.06 -3.88 17.86
CA LYS A 226 6.72 -2.78 18.55
C LYS A 226 8.20 -2.74 18.17
N ILE A 227 8.77 -1.55 18.23
CA ILE A 227 10.21 -1.38 18.08
C ILE A 227 10.89 -1.77 19.39
N GLU A 228 11.79 -2.73 19.32
CA GLU A 228 12.63 -3.17 20.44
C GLU A 228 14.05 -3.43 19.89
N ASP A 229 15.08 -2.91 20.56
CA ASP A 229 16.48 -3.13 20.18
C ASP A 229 16.81 -2.77 18.71
N GLY A 230 16.12 -1.75 18.19
CA GLY A 230 16.29 -1.26 16.82
C GLY A 230 15.68 -2.12 15.73
N VAL A 231 14.80 -3.06 16.08
CA VAL A 231 14.05 -3.89 15.13
C VAL A 231 12.56 -3.89 15.45
N ILE A 232 11.72 -4.17 14.46
CA ILE A 232 10.28 -4.35 14.66
C ILE A 232 10.01 -5.81 15.08
N LYS A 233 9.69 -6.03 16.35
CA LYS A 233 9.21 -7.32 16.85
C LYS A 233 7.69 -7.41 16.63
N LYS A 234 7.25 -8.35 15.80
CA LYS A 234 5.83 -8.55 15.47
C LYS A 234 5.01 -8.93 16.71
N ALA A 235 3.73 -8.58 16.70
CA ALA A 235 2.77 -9.06 17.67
C ALA A 235 2.60 -10.59 17.59
N THR A 236 2.14 -11.20 18.68
CA THR A 236 1.87 -12.65 18.77
C THR A 236 0.38 -12.98 18.76
N SER A 237 -0.49 -11.98 18.79
CA SER A 237 -1.95 -12.09 18.81
C SER A 237 -2.56 -10.95 17.97
N PRO A 238 -3.72 -11.15 17.31
CA PRO A 238 -4.50 -12.40 17.22
C PRO A 238 -3.83 -13.51 16.40
N VAL A 239 -4.27 -14.76 16.58
CA VAL A 239 -3.99 -15.82 15.61
C VAL A 239 -4.83 -15.55 14.36
N ILE A 240 -4.17 -15.45 13.20
CA ILE A 240 -4.83 -15.22 11.92
C ILE A 240 -4.57 -16.43 11.03
N THR A 241 -5.63 -16.96 10.43
CA THR A 241 -5.52 -17.89 9.30
C THR A 241 -6.31 -17.35 8.12
N THR A 242 -5.78 -17.55 6.91
CA THR A 242 -6.38 -17.00 5.70
C THR A 242 -6.46 -17.96 4.53
N GLN A 243 -7.45 -17.74 3.66
CA GLN A 243 -7.52 -18.35 2.35
C GLN A 243 -7.61 -17.25 1.29
N CYS A 244 -6.75 -17.29 0.26
CA CYS A 244 -6.64 -16.22 -0.71
C CYS A 244 -7.02 -16.66 -2.13
N ILE A 245 -8.09 -16.06 -2.67
CA ILE A 245 -8.73 -16.47 -3.92
C ILE A 245 -8.69 -15.32 -4.92
N ARG A 246 -8.35 -15.61 -6.18
CA ARG A 246 -8.45 -14.67 -7.29
C ARG A 246 -9.85 -14.73 -7.91
N VAL A 247 -10.49 -13.58 -8.09
CA VAL A 247 -11.83 -13.44 -8.67
C VAL A 247 -11.83 -12.55 -9.91
N PRO A 248 -12.83 -12.64 -10.79
CA PRO A 248 -12.86 -11.91 -12.06
C PRO A 248 -13.42 -10.51 -11.86
N VAL A 249 -12.67 -9.71 -11.12
CA VAL A 249 -12.94 -8.32 -10.79
C VAL A 249 -11.72 -7.50 -11.16
N LEU A 250 -11.90 -6.34 -11.79
CA LEU A 250 -10.78 -5.53 -12.28
C LEU A 250 -9.96 -4.93 -11.13
N ASP A 251 -10.61 -4.15 -10.25
CA ASP A 251 -10.04 -3.51 -9.07
C ASP A 251 -10.93 -3.77 -7.85
N GLY A 252 -10.33 -3.89 -6.66
CA GLY A 252 -11.03 -4.15 -5.38
C GLY A 252 -10.66 -5.50 -4.76
N HIS A 253 -10.31 -5.49 -3.48
CA HIS A 253 -10.12 -6.71 -2.69
C HIS A 253 -11.17 -6.76 -1.61
N THR A 254 -11.96 -7.83 -1.62
CA THR A 254 -12.97 -8.11 -0.61
C THR A 254 -12.43 -9.16 0.36
N ALA A 255 -12.73 -9.04 1.65
CA ALA A 255 -12.48 -10.08 2.64
C ALA A 255 -13.76 -10.41 3.40
N ALA A 256 -14.06 -11.70 3.49
CA ALA A 256 -15.02 -12.22 4.47
C ALA A 256 -14.23 -12.61 5.73
N VAL A 257 -14.58 -12.01 6.87
CA VAL A 257 -13.78 -12.09 8.08
C VAL A 257 -14.64 -12.54 9.25
N PHE A 258 -14.09 -13.42 10.08
CA PHE A 258 -14.67 -13.92 11.32
C PHE A 258 -13.69 -13.62 12.45
N VAL A 259 -14.19 -13.19 13.60
CA VAL A 259 -13.34 -12.74 14.71
C VAL A 259 -13.90 -13.14 16.07
N LYS A 260 -13.02 -13.61 16.95
CA LYS A 260 -13.27 -13.74 18.39
C LYS A 260 -12.58 -12.62 19.17
N PHE A 261 -13.23 -12.18 20.23
CA PHE A 261 -12.76 -11.16 21.15
C PHE A 261 -12.65 -11.72 22.57
N ALA A 262 -11.62 -11.30 23.30
CA ALA A 262 -11.53 -11.56 24.73
C ALA A 262 -12.54 -10.70 25.51
N LYS A 263 -12.71 -9.43 25.14
CA LYS A 263 -13.76 -8.56 25.68
C LYS A 263 -14.94 -8.56 24.73
N LYS A 264 -16.11 -8.99 25.18
CA LYS A 264 -17.32 -9.13 24.35
C LYS A 264 -17.94 -7.76 24.06
N PRO A 265 -17.71 -7.16 22.87
CA PRO A 265 -18.29 -5.88 22.52
C PRO A 265 -19.71 -6.08 21.99
N THR A 266 -20.54 -5.04 22.02
CA THR A 266 -21.78 -5.02 21.24
C THR A 266 -21.50 -4.67 19.78
N LYS A 267 -22.45 -4.96 18.90
CA LYS A 267 -22.37 -4.58 17.48
C LYS A 267 -22.20 -3.07 17.30
N GLU A 268 -22.89 -2.28 18.12
CA GLU A 268 -22.85 -0.82 18.09
C GLU A 268 -21.48 -0.30 18.49
N GLN A 269 -20.85 -0.90 19.51
CA GLN A 269 -19.48 -0.55 19.91
C GLN A 269 -18.47 -0.84 18.79
N LEU A 270 -18.62 -1.97 18.10
CA LEU A 270 -17.78 -2.30 16.95
C LEU A 270 -17.96 -1.31 15.78
N ILE A 271 -19.20 -0.93 15.47
CA ILE A 271 -19.50 0.07 14.42
C ILE A 271 -18.94 1.43 14.79
N GLU A 272 -19.15 1.87 16.02
CA GLU A 272 -18.65 3.15 16.53
C GLU A 272 -17.12 3.18 16.48
N ALA A 273 -16.45 2.16 17.00
CA ALA A 273 -14.98 2.08 17.02
C ALA A 273 -14.39 2.14 15.60
N MET A 274 -14.93 1.38 14.64
CA MET A 274 -14.41 1.41 13.27
C MET A 274 -14.73 2.72 12.55
N THR A 275 -15.94 3.27 12.68
CA THR A 275 -16.34 4.48 11.95
C THR A 275 -15.70 5.76 12.49
N LYS A 276 -15.33 5.78 13.79
CA LYS A 276 -14.56 6.87 14.41
C LYS A 276 -13.05 6.69 14.29
N PHE A 277 -12.58 5.55 13.79
CA PHE A 277 -11.15 5.29 13.69
C PHE A 277 -10.49 6.28 12.73
N SER A 278 -9.43 6.92 13.22
CA SER A 278 -8.67 7.96 12.54
C SER A 278 -7.22 7.85 12.99
N GLY A 279 -6.27 8.25 12.14
CA GLY A 279 -4.85 8.24 12.47
C GLY A 279 -4.17 9.57 12.18
N GLU A 280 -2.84 9.59 12.37
CA GLU A 280 -2.00 10.77 12.15
C GLU A 280 -2.21 11.44 10.76
N PRO A 281 -2.42 10.70 9.65
CA PRO A 281 -2.70 11.32 8.36
C PRO A 281 -3.93 12.24 8.33
N GLN A 282 -5.01 11.84 9.01
CA GLN A 282 -6.25 12.62 9.09
C GLN A 282 -6.06 13.84 10.00
N GLU A 283 -5.38 13.67 11.13
CA GLU A 283 -5.08 14.75 12.08
C GLU A 283 -4.25 15.86 11.44
N LEU A 284 -3.29 15.48 10.59
CA LEU A 284 -2.42 16.41 9.86
C LEU A 284 -3.05 16.98 8.58
N ASP A 285 -4.26 16.52 8.24
CA ASP A 285 -4.96 16.84 7.00
C ASP A 285 -4.07 16.62 5.77
N LEU A 286 -3.47 15.43 5.66
CA LEU A 286 -2.57 15.09 4.55
C LEU A 286 -3.36 15.00 3.23
N PRO A 287 -2.77 15.42 2.09
CA PRO A 287 -3.51 15.54 0.83
C PRO A 287 -4.21 14.26 0.35
N SER A 288 -3.58 13.10 0.57
CA SER A 288 -4.11 11.80 0.16
C SER A 288 -4.83 11.05 1.28
N ALA A 289 -4.94 11.63 2.48
CA ALA A 289 -5.65 11.01 3.59
C ALA A 289 -7.17 11.00 3.32
N PRO A 290 -7.84 9.85 3.50
CA PRO A 290 -9.31 9.82 3.45
C PRO A 290 -9.87 10.61 4.65
N LYS A 291 -10.94 11.39 4.45
CA LYS A 291 -11.56 12.16 5.54
C LYS A 291 -12.19 11.24 6.58
N GLN A 292 -12.90 10.22 6.10
CA GLN A 292 -13.34 9.10 6.92
C GLN A 292 -12.58 7.84 6.50
N PHE A 293 -11.78 7.26 7.39
CA PHE A 293 -10.94 6.13 7.01
C PHE A 293 -11.75 4.84 6.78
N ILE A 294 -12.73 4.55 7.63
CA ILE A 294 -13.58 3.35 7.52
C ILE A 294 -15.05 3.79 7.54
N GLN A 295 -15.82 3.38 6.52
CA GLN A 295 -17.28 3.51 6.52
C GLN A 295 -17.95 2.18 6.84
N TYR A 296 -19.13 2.26 7.47
CA TYR A 296 -20.02 1.12 7.65
C TYR A 296 -21.25 1.26 6.75
N LEU A 297 -21.57 0.20 6.02
CA LEU A 297 -22.70 0.10 5.11
C LEU A 297 -23.76 -0.80 5.76
N GLU A 298 -24.95 -0.24 5.97
CA GLU A 298 -26.03 -0.91 6.69
C GLU A 298 -26.78 -1.92 5.83
N GLU A 299 -26.75 -1.77 4.50
CA GLU A 299 -27.50 -2.63 3.60
C GLU A 299 -26.89 -4.04 3.50
N ASP A 300 -27.75 -5.05 3.55
CA ASP A 300 -27.37 -6.46 3.61
C ASP A 300 -26.58 -6.98 2.40
N ASN A 301 -26.56 -6.25 1.30
CA ASN A 301 -25.86 -6.62 0.07
C ASN A 301 -24.61 -5.75 -0.18
N ARG A 302 -24.08 -5.08 0.85
CA ARG A 302 -22.91 -4.18 0.76
C ARG A 302 -21.77 -4.66 1.67
N PRO A 303 -20.49 -4.36 1.33
CA PRO A 303 -20.02 -3.61 0.17
C PRO A 303 -20.06 -4.40 -1.15
N GLN A 304 -20.13 -3.69 -2.27
CA GLN A 304 -19.97 -4.21 -3.62
C GLN A 304 -18.87 -3.44 -4.35
N VAL A 305 -18.00 -4.16 -5.04
CA VAL A 305 -16.83 -3.56 -5.71
C VAL A 305 -17.22 -2.37 -6.59
N GLN A 306 -18.17 -2.54 -7.51
CA GLN A 306 -18.54 -1.49 -8.46
C GLN A 306 -19.10 -0.22 -7.80
N LEU A 307 -19.67 -0.34 -6.60
CA LEU A 307 -20.32 0.77 -5.90
C LEU A 307 -19.38 1.43 -4.87
N ASP A 308 -18.52 0.64 -4.24
CA ASP A 308 -17.87 1.00 -2.98
C ASP A 308 -16.35 1.07 -3.04
N VAL A 309 -15.72 0.53 -4.09
CA VAL A 309 -14.26 0.45 -4.16
C VAL A 309 -13.59 1.82 -4.19
N ASN A 310 -14.31 2.85 -4.65
CA ASN A 310 -13.84 4.23 -4.77
C ASN A 310 -14.22 5.13 -3.58
N PHE A 311 -14.71 4.56 -2.47
CA PHE A 311 -14.97 5.34 -1.25
C PHE A 311 -13.73 6.14 -0.84
N GLU A 312 -13.90 7.43 -0.56
CA GLU A 312 -12.80 8.37 -0.30
C GLU A 312 -11.72 8.33 -1.39
N LYS A 313 -12.15 8.35 -2.66
CA LYS A 313 -11.28 8.23 -3.84
C LYS A 313 -10.43 6.94 -3.83
N GLY A 314 -10.97 5.87 -3.24
CA GLY A 314 -10.33 4.57 -3.11
C GLY A 314 -9.27 4.50 -2.01
N MET A 315 -9.19 5.50 -1.13
CA MET A 315 -8.31 5.50 0.04
C MET A 315 -9.00 5.06 1.33
N GLY A 316 -10.34 5.07 1.36
CA GLY A 316 -11.13 4.57 2.48
C GLY A 316 -11.41 3.06 2.39
N ILE A 317 -11.87 2.49 3.50
CA ILE A 317 -12.27 1.08 3.63
C ILE A 317 -13.78 1.00 3.80
N SER A 318 -14.42 0.15 3.01
CA SER A 318 -15.86 -0.07 3.07
C SER A 318 -16.15 -1.36 3.82
N VAL A 319 -16.89 -1.29 4.92
CA VAL A 319 -17.26 -2.45 5.76
C VAL A 319 -18.77 -2.60 5.77
N GLY A 320 -19.26 -3.83 5.69
CA GLY A 320 -20.68 -4.12 5.83
C GLY A 320 -20.87 -5.51 6.40
N ARG A 321 -22.12 -5.99 6.41
CA ARG A 321 -22.44 -7.38 6.80
C ARG A 321 -22.00 -7.76 8.23
N LEU A 322 -21.79 -6.78 9.12
CA LEU A 322 -21.39 -7.05 10.51
C LEU A 322 -22.55 -7.72 11.25
N ARG A 323 -22.33 -8.95 11.71
CA ARG A 323 -23.32 -9.77 12.37
C ARG A 323 -22.67 -10.75 13.33
N GLU A 324 -23.44 -11.21 14.30
CA GLU A 324 -23.03 -12.30 15.19
C GLU A 324 -22.72 -13.58 14.38
N ASP A 325 -21.79 -14.37 14.89
CA ASP A 325 -21.44 -15.67 14.34
C ASP A 325 -21.67 -16.78 15.37
N THR A 326 -21.82 -18.03 14.90
CA THR A 326 -22.10 -19.18 15.77
C THR A 326 -20.82 -19.91 16.22
N VAL A 327 -19.70 -19.71 15.52
CA VAL A 327 -18.40 -20.31 15.83
C VAL A 327 -17.42 -19.25 16.38
N TYR A 328 -17.51 -18.04 15.84
CA TYR A 328 -16.82 -16.84 16.27
C TYR A 328 -17.79 -15.91 17.01
N ASP A 329 -17.34 -14.72 17.42
CA ASP A 329 -18.24 -13.74 18.03
C ASP A 329 -18.95 -12.91 16.96
N TYR A 330 -18.18 -12.38 16.00
CA TYR A 330 -18.70 -11.57 14.90
C TYR A 330 -18.07 -11.96 13.57
N LYS A 331 -18.78 -11.62 12.49
CA LYS A 331 -18.27 -11.67 11.12
C LYS A 331 -18.69 -10.45 10.33
N PHE A 332 -17.85 -10.03 9.39
CA PHE A 332 -18.09 -8.88 8.52
C PHE A 332 -17.53 -9.11 7.11
N VAL A 333 -17.88 -8.20 6.19
CA VAL A 333 -17.28 -8.13 4.86
C VAL A 333 -16.59 -6.78 4.71
N GLY A 334 -15.30 -6.78 4.42
CA GLY A 334 -14.53 -5.57 4.14
C GLY A 334 -14.12 -5.48 2.67
N LEU A 335 -14.01 -4.27 2.15
CA LEU A 335 -13.59 -3.97 0.79
C LEU A 335 -12.56 -2.83 0.79
N SER A 336 -11.50 -2.99 0.01
CA SER A 336 -10.47 -1.96 -0.18
C SER A 336 -10.02 -1.88 -1.64
N HIS A 337 -9.61 -0.69 -2.10
CA HIS A 337 -9.04 -0.54 -3.43
C HIS A 337 -7.57 -1.00 -3.45
N ASN A 338 -7.28 -2.08 -4.16
CA ASN A 338 -5.97 -2.73 -4.08
C ASN A 338 -4.84 -1.98 -4.80
N THR A 339 -5.11 -1.27 -5.91
CA THR A 339 -4.10 -0.48 -6.62
C THR A 339 -3.94 0.96 -6.11
N LEU A 340 -4.96 1.51 -5.43
CA LEU A 340 -4.91 2.79 -4.72
C LEU A 340 -4.46 2.56 -3.26
N ARG A 341 -5.39 2.38 -2.33
CA ARG A 341 -5.08 2.11 -0.92
C ARG A 341 -4.03 1.03 -0.70
N GLY A 342 -4.19 -0.12 -1.37
CA GLY A 342 -3.30 -1.26 -1.22
C GLY A 342 -1.96 -1.16 -1.95
N ALA A 343 -1.75 -0.13 -2.76
CA ALA A 343 -0.51 0.04 -3.52
C ALA A 343 -0.09 1.50 -3.65
N ALA A 344 -0.34 2.15 -4.79
CA ALA A 344 0.27 3.44 -5.11
C ALA A 344 -0.23 4.55 -4.17
N GLY A 345 -1.53 4.60 -3.90
CA GLY A 345 -2.10 5.59 -2.98
C GLY A 345 -1.60 5.43 -1.54
N GLY A 346 -1.51 4.18 -1.04
CA GLY A 346 -0.95 3.91 0.28
C GLY A 346 0.52 4.34 0.41
N ALA A 347 1.31 4.18 -0.65
CA ALA A 347 2.69 4.66 -0.69
C ALA A 347 2.79 6.18 -0.79
N VAL A 348 1.94 6.84 -1.59
CA VAL A 348 1.86 8.31 -1.63
C VAL A 348 1.54 8.86 -0.24
N LEU A 349 0.53 8.31 0.44
CA LEU A 349 0.18 8.71 1.81
C LEU A 349 1.32 8.45 2.81
N SER A 350 2.05 7.35 2.64
CA SER A 350 3.25 7.05 3.44
C SER A 350 4.34 8.10 3.23
N ALA A 351 4.58 8.52 1.98
CA ALA A 351 5.54 9.58 1.66
C ALA A 351 5.10 10.94 2.22
N GLU A 352 3.81 11.29 2.12
CA GLU A 352 3.27 12.50 2.75
C GLU A 352 3.54 12.52 4.26
N LEU A 353 3.25 11.41 4.95
CA LEU A 353 3.49 11.33 6.38
C LEU A 353 4.99 11.39 6.71
N LEU A 354 5.85 10.73 5.93
CA LEU A 354 7.30 10.84 6.07
C LEU A 354 7.81 12.28 5.89
N VAL A 355 7.23 13.04 4.96
CA VAL A 355 7.52 14.48 4.80
C VAL A 355 7.05 15.27 6.02
N ALA A 356 5.82 15.05 6.47
CA ALA A 356 5.26 15.78 7.61
C ALA A 356 6.04 15.52 8.92
N LYS A 357 6.65 14.33 9.04
CA LYS A 357 7.50 13.94 10.17
C LYS A 357 8.99 14.30 9.99
N GLY A 358 9.36 14.97 8.90
CA GLY A 358 10.73 15.44 8.64
C GLY A 358 11.72 14.34 8.22
N TYR A 359 11.25 13.17 7.80
CA TYR A 359 12.13 12.11 7.26
C TYR A 359 12.49 12.37 5.80
N ILE A 360 11.57 12.94 5.02
CA ILE A 360 11.78 13.31 3.62
C ILE A 360 11.75 14.84 3.50
N GLU A 361 12.80 15.40 2.91
CA GLU A 361 12.98 16.83 2.68
C GLU A 361 13.66 17.05 1.33
N ALA A 362 13.52 18.26 0.76
CA ALA A 362 14.23 18.64 -0.46
C ALA A 362 15.76 18.52 -0.27
N LYS A 363 16.45 18.02 -1.29
CA LYS A 363 17.92 17.85 -1.27
C LYS A 363 18.68 19.16 -1.21
#